data_AF-A0A935BYX3-F1
#
_entry.id   AF-A0A935BYX3-F1
#
_cell.length_a   1.000
_cell.length_b   1.000
_cell.length_c   1.000
_cell.angle_alpha   90.00
_cell.angle_beta   90.00
_cell.angle_gamma   90.00
#
_symmetry.space_group_name_H-M   'P 1'
#
loop_
_entity.id
_entity.type
_entity.pdbx_description
1 polymer ?
#
loop_
_entity_poly.entity_id
_entity_poly.type
_entity_poly.pdbx_seq_one_letter_code
_entity_poly.pdbx_strand_id
1 'polypeptide(L)'
;MTLQVDQDSMFLNGLANRINKTAHDKGWYDNGTRNFGEVIALMHSELSEALEDWRDPTSKPFKMIMGKPEGWAVELIDCMIRILDTLAEQQINIDYLMKLKMDYNENRPYRHGGKKSMSTYPKKKVYIAGPIKGIADKNEYLFRAAEGYFKSFGFDVVVPLDISPYEHEGLCPGNTSDAGESNVHKAGCFMRNDIIEMLKCDFIAMLRGWEHSAGARVEFLTAQACGIEIISLDFHIELVGDMIRAIKET
;
A
#
# COMPACT_ATOMS: atom_id res chain seq x y z
N MET A 1 -28.32 -16.30 -10.60
CA MET A 1 -28.32 -16.55 -9.15
C MET A 1 -26.91 -16.23 -8.68
N THR A 2 -26.69 -14.94 -8.43
CA THR A 2 -25.37 -14.36 -8.17
C THR A 2 -24.96 -14.74 -6.75
N LEU A 3 -23.76 -15.27 -6.57
CA LEU A 3 -23.19 -15.65 -5.28
C LEU A 3 -23.30 -14.44 -4.32
N GLN A 4 -24.05 -14.62 -3.23
CA GLN A 4 -24.15 -13.64 -2.15
C GLN A 4 -22.77 -13.48 -1.50
N VAL A 5 -22.24 -12.26 -1.48
CA VAL A 5 -21.08 -11.92 -0.63
C VAL A 5 -21.65 -11.54 0.73
N ASP A 6 -21.59 -12.44 1.71
CA ASP A 6 -21.98 -12.15 3.08
C ASP A 6 -21.26 -13.07 4.09
N GLN A 7 -20.41 -12.51 4.95
CA GLN A 7 -20.75 -12.19 6.36
C GLN A 7 -19.55 -11.59 7.13
N ASP A 8 -18.31 -12.00 6.85
CA ASP A 8 -17.11 -11.69 7.68
C ASP A 8 -15.89 -11.23 6.87
N SER A 9 -16.04 -10.85 5.59
CA SER A 9 -15.01 -11.16 4.59
C SER A 9 -13.66 -10.40 4.65
N MET A 10 -13.47 -9.44 5.56
CA MET A 10 -12.19 -8.80 5.92
C MET A 10 -12.36 -8.20 7.34
N PHE A 11 -12.01 -8.96 8.40
CA PHE A 11 -12.40 -8.76 9.81
C PHE A 11 -12.15 -7.35 10.36
N LEU A 12 -10.98 -6.75 10.06
CA LEU A 12 -10.61 -5.42 10.56
C LEU A 12 -11.18 -4.29 9.70
N ASN A 13 -11.24 -4.46 8.37
CA ASN A 13 -11.81 -3.45 7.47
C ASN A 13 -13.29 -3.20 7.78
N GLY A 14 -14.06 -4.28 7.98
CA GLY A 14 -15.48 -4.17 8.35
C GLY A 14 -15.70 -3.46 9.69
N LEU A 15 -14.85 -3.76 10.68
CA LEU A 15 -14.89 -3.11 12.00
C LEU A 15 -14.50 -1.63 11.90
N ALA A 16 -13.42 -1.31 11.19
CA ALA A 16 -12.92 0.05 11.01
C ALA A 16 -13.94 0.94 10.29
N ASN A 17 -14.61 0.43 9.26
CA ASN A 17 -15.68 1.15 8.57
C ASN A 17 -16.86 1.47 9.50
N ARG A 18 -17.24 0.55 10.40
CA ARG A 18 -18.30 0.79 11.38
C ARG A 18 -17.91 1.87 12.40
N ILE A 19 -16.66 1.84 12.86
CA ILE A 19 -16.08 2.83 13.77
C ILE A 19 -16.07 4.21 13.09
N ASN A 20 -15.52 4.30 11.88
CA ASN A 20 -15.42 5.54 11.14
C ASN A 20 -16.78 6.12 10.79
N LYS A 21 -17.74 5.27 10.38
CA LYS A 21 -19.14 5.70 10.23
C LYS A 21 -19.68 6.34 11.51
N THR A 22 -19.42 5.74 12.67
CA THR A 22 -19.86 6.29 13.97
C THR A 22 -19.19 7.64 14.24
N ALA A 23 -17.91 7.80 13.89
CA ALA A 23 -17.21 9.07 14.06
C ALA A 23 -17.80 10.18 13.17
N HIS A 24 -18.11 9.88 11.90
CA HIS A 24 -18.84 10.78 10.99
C HIS A 24 -20.25 11.12 11.51
N ASP A 25 -21.03 10.12 11.93
CA ASP A 25 -22.38 10.33 12.50
C ASP A 25 -22.36 11.22 13.76
N LYS A 26 -21.20 11.31 14.45
CA LYS A 26 -20.98 12.14 15.64
C LYS A 26 -20.34 13.50 15.33
N GLY A 27 -20.12 13.82 14.06
CA GLY A 27 -19.64 15.12 13.60
C GLY A 27 -18.14 15.36 13.79
N TRP A 28 -17.35 14.31 14.04
CA TRP A 28 -15.90 14.46 14.24
C TRP A 28 -15.15 14.92 12.98
N TYR A 29 -15.80 14.83 11.82
CA TYR A 29 -15.25 15.18 10.50
C TYR A 29 -16.03 16.31 9.80
N ASP A 30 -16.99 16.95 10.47
CA ASP A 30 -17.84 18.01 9.88
C ASP A 30 -17.02 19.23 9.41
N ASN A 31 -15.88 19.47 10.05
CA ASN A 31 -14.95 20.55 9.71
C ASN A 31 -13.84 20.12 8.74
N GLY A 32 -14.01 18.97 8.08
CA GLY A 32 -13.03 18.39 7.16
C GLY A 32 -12.05 17.42 7.81
N THR A 33 -10.99 17.10 7.07
CA THR A 33 -10.00 16.11 7.50
C THR A 33 -9.24 16.57 8.74
N ARG A 34 -9.17 15.70 9.73
CA ARG A 34 -8.47 15.96 10.99
C ARG A 34 -6.95 15.99 10.77
N ASN A 35 -6.24 16.83 11.51
CA ASN A 35 -4.79 16.88 11.42
C ASN A 35 -4.18 15.57 11.98
N PHE A 36 -3.32 14.93 11.21
CA PHE A 36 -2.72 13.66 11.60
C PHE A 36 -1.96 13.73 12.94
N GLY A 37 -1.23 14.82 13.20
CA GLY A 37 -0.51 15.01 14.46
C GLY A 37 -1.43 15.13 15.67
N GLU A 38 -2.57 15.80 15.54
CA GLU A 38 -3.58 15.89 16.59
C GLU A 38 -4.22 14.53 16.87
N VAL A 39 -4.51 13.76 15.83
CA VAL A 39 -5.07 12.41 15.97
C VAL A 39 -4.08 11.48 16.68
N ILE A 40 -2.78 11.55 16.36
CA ILE A 40 -1.74 10.81 17.08
C ILE A 40 -1.65 11.25 18.55
N ALA A 41 -1.74 12.56 18.83
CA ALA A 41 -1.71 13.05 20.21
C ALA A 41 -2.90 12.51 21.04
N LEU A 42 -4.08 12.36 20.43
CA LEU A 42 -5.23 11.72 21.08
C LEU A 42 -5.01 10.23 21.31
N MET A 43 -4.32 9.50 20.43
CA MET A 43 -3.94 8.11 20.72
C MET A 43 -2.99 8.03 21.92
N HIS A 44 -2.08 8.98 22.06
CA HIS A 44 -1.19 9.04 23.23
C HIS A 44 -1.96 9.33 24.53
N SER A 45 -3.04 10.10 24.50
CA SER A 45 -3.85 10.33 25.71
C SER A 45 -4.51 9.03 26.16
N GLU A 46 -5.13 8.25 25.27
CA GLU A 46 -5.73 6.94 25.61
C GLU A 46 -4.71 5.97 26.23
N LEU A 47 -3.48 5.92 25.68
CA LEU A 47 -2.40 5.10 26.24
C LEU A 47 -1.94 5.59 27.61
N SER A 48 -2.01 6.91 27.84
CA SER A 48 -1.68 7.51 29.14
C SER A 48 -2.76 7.20 30.16
N GLU A 49 -4.05 7.27 29.79
CA GLU A 49 -5.20 6.89 30.62
C GLU A 49 -5.13 5.41 31.01
N ALA A 50 -4.82 4.52 30.05
CA ALA A 50 -4.60 3.10 30.31
C ALA A 50 -3.49 2.86 31.35
N LEU A 51 -2.36 3.58 31.22
CA LEU A 51 -1.24 3.46 32.15
C LEU A 51 -1.57 4.04 33.53
N GLU A 52 -2.32 5.13 33.59
CA GLU A 52 -2.78 5.74 34.84
C GLU A 52 -3.69 4.80 35.62
N ASP A 53 -4.71 4.23 34.98
CA ASP A 53 -5.63 3.30 35.64
C ASP A 53 -4.92 1.98 36.01
N TRP A 54 -3.99 1.46 35.19
CA TRP A 54 -3.21 0.25 35.52
C TRP A 54 -2.29 0.41 36.74
N ARG A 55 -1.82 1.64 37.03
CA ARG A 55 -0.94 1.90 38.18
C ARG A 55 -1.64 1.78 39.53
N ASP A 56 -2.97 1.87 39.57
CA ASP A 56 -3.74 1.58 40.76
C ASP A 56 -3.78 0.06 40.99
N PRO A 57 -3.21 -0.46 42.10
CA PRO A 57 -3.20 -1.89 42.40
C PRO A 57 -4.61 -2.50 42.55
N THR A 58 -5.63 -1.68 42.74
CA THR A 58 -7.03 -2.09 42.86
C THR A 58 -7.79 -2.04 41.54
N SER A 59 -7.17 -1.49 40.49
CA SER A 59 -7.80 -1.38 39.19
C SER A 59 -8.11 -2.76 38.59
N LYS A 60 -9.18 -2.79 37.80
CA LYS A 60 -9.61 -3.93 37.02
C LYS A 60 -9.46 -3.58 35.54
N PRO A 61 -9.10 -4.55 34.68
CA PRO A 61 -9.06 -4.34 33.23
C PRO A 61 -10.36 -3.80 32.66
N PHE A 62 -11.48 -4.17 33.29
CA PHE A 62 -12.82 -3.77 32.89
C PHE A 62 -13.72 -3.61 34.11
N LYS A 63 -14.50 -2.53 34.12
CA LYS A 63 -15.55 -2.21 35.10
C LYS A 63 -16.66 -1.40 34.42
N MET A 64 -17.89 -1.53 34.89
CA MET A 64 -19.00 -0.67 34.46
C MET A 64 -19.19 0.43 35.50
N ILE A 65 -19.02 1.69 35.11
CA ILE A 65 -19.26 2.86 35.97
C ILE A 65 -20.42 3.65 35.37
N MET A 66 -21.53 3.74 36.10
CA MET A 66 -22.74 4.43 35.64
C MET A 66 -23.21 4.00 34.23
N GLY A 67 -23.00 2.74 33.86
CA GLY A 67 -23.38 2.21 32.54
C GLY A 67 -22.36 2.45 31.43
N LYS A 68 -21.21 3.07 31.71
CA LYS A 68 -20.08 3.20 30.78
C LYS A 68 -19.01 2.12 31.05
N PRO A 69 -18.48 1.44 30.02
CA PRO A 69 -17.32 0.56 30.18
C PRO A 69 -16.07 1.41 30.46
N GLU A 70 -15.30 1.02 31.46
CA GLU A 70 -14.13 1.73 31.98
C GLU A 70 -13.04 0.72 32.38
N GLY A 71 -11.81 1.21 32.54
CA GLY A 71 -10.67 0.43 33.02
C GLY A 71 -9.56 0.33 31.98
N TRP A 72 -8.35 0.01 32.42
CA TRP A 72 -7.15 0.12 31.58
C TRP A 72 -7.22 -0.68 30.28
N ALA A 73 -7.96 -1.80 30.22
CA ALA A 73 -8.11 -2.55 28.98
C ALA A 73 -9.12 -1.88 28.04
N VAL A 74 -10.13 -1.16 28.56
CA VAL A 74 -11.05 -0.35 27.77
C VAL A 74 -10.33 0.83 27.14
N GLU A 75 -9.45 1.51 27.87
CA GLU A 75 -8.64 2.60 27.32
C GLU A 75 -7.71 2.14 26.17
N LEU A 76 -7.16 0.91 26.28
CA LEU A 76 -6.44 0.31 25.15
C LEU A 76 -7.34 0.05 23.94
N ILE A 77 -8.59 -0.33 24.16
CA ILE A 77 -9.59 -0.48 23.10
C ILE A 77 -9.95 0.88 22.50
N ASP A 78 -10.05 1.95 23.28
CA ASP A 78 -10.30 3.30 22.79
C ASP A 78 -9.14 3.78 21.89
N CYS A 79 -7.89 3.46 22.25
CA CYS A 79 -6.76 3.66 21.36
C CYS A 79 -6.87 2.85 20.05
N MET A 80 -7.26 1.57 20.13
CA MET A 80 -7.50 0.75 18.93
C MET A 80 -8.60 1.34 18.03
N ILE A 81 -9.68 1.85 18.62
CA ILE A 81 -10.78 2.51 17.90
C ILE A 81 -10.24 3.73 17.14
N ARG A 82 -9.43 4.58 17.78
CA ARG A 82 -8.80 5.74 17.11
C ARG A 82 -7.87 5.32 15.96
N ILE A 83 -7.11 4.25 16.13
CA ILE A 83 -6.24 3.72 15.07
C ILE A 83 -7.08 3.25 13.88
N LEU A 84 -8.12 2.44 14.13
CA LEU A 84 -8.97 1.90 13.07
C LEU A 84 -9.78 2.98 12.36
N ASP A 85 -10.32 3.96 13.10
CA ASP A 85 -10.97 5.16 12.54
C ASP A 85 -10.03 5.88 11.57
N THR A 86 -8.79 6.15 11.99
CA THR A 86 -7.79 6.83 11.17
C THR A 86 -7.46 6.04 9.91
N LEU A 87 -7.30 4.72 10.00
CA LEU A 87 -6.99 3.88 8.85
C LEU A 87 -8.14 3.80 7.86
N ALA A 88 -9.39 3.71 8.35
CA ALA A 88 -10.59 3.73 7.52
C ALA A 88 -10.79 5.07 6.83
N GLU A 89 -10.59 6.19 7.53
CA GLU A 89 -10.66 7.54 6.95
C GLU A 89 -9.66 7.72 5.79
N GLN A 90 -8.48 7.12 5.91
CA GLN A 90 -7.45 7.11 4.87
C GLN A 90 -7.66 6.02 3.81
N GLN A 91 -8.78 5.29 3.87
CA GLN A 91 -9.15 4.22 2.94
C GLN A 91 -8.08 3.12 2.79
N ILE A 92 -7.39 2.82 3.89
CA ILE A 92 -6.33 1.81 3.92
C ILE A 92 -6.94 0.41 4.03
N ASN A 93 -6.43 -0.53 3.23
CA ASN A 93 -6.80 -1.94 3.36
C ASN A 93 -6.05 -2.58 4.55
N ILE A 94 -6.71 -2.60 5.71
CA ILE A 94 -6.15 -3.00 7.00
C ILE A 94 -5.86 -4.49 7.04
N ASP A 95 -6.79 -5.34 6.60
CA ASP A 95 -6.56 -6.80 6.64
C ASP A 95 -5.41 -7.22 5.72
N TYR A 96 -5.24 -6.57 4.57
CA TYR A 96 -4.07 -6.79 3.71
C TYR A 96 -2.76 -6.37 4.39
N LEU A 97 -2.70 -5.14 4.94
CA LEU A 97 -1.49 -4.66 5.61
C LEU A 97 -1.15 -5.45 6.87
N MET A 98 -2.16 -5.87 7.64
CA MET A 98 -1.99 -6.70 8.82
C MET A 98 -1.39 -8.04 8.43
N LYS A 99 -1.97 -8.72 7.44
CA LYS A 99 -1.44 -9.99 6.91
C LYS A 99 0.01 -9.84 6.48
N LEU A 100 0.30 -8.83 5.64
CA LEU A 100 1.66 -8.56 5.17
C LEU A 100 2.65 -8.36 6.33
N LYS A 101 2.25 -7.62 7.38
CA LYS A 101 3.11 -7.35 8.55
C LYS A 101 3.30 -8.59 9.41
N MET A 102 2.26 -9.41 9.58
CA MET A 102 2.30 -10.66 10.32
C MET A 102 3.23 -11.66 9.63
N ASP A 103 3.08 -11.86 8.32
CA ASP A 103 3.93 -12.73 7.51
C ASP A 103 5.42 -12.30 7.63
N TYR A 104 5.69 -10.99 7.60
CA TYR A 104 7.05 -10.47 7.85
C TYR A 104 7.55 -10.77 9.28
N ASN A 105 6.68 -10.62 10.29
CA ASN A 105 7.06 -10.83 11.69
C ASN A 105 7.31 -12.32 12.01
N GLU A 106 6.57 -13.23 11.40
CA GLU A 106 6.74 -14.68 11.55
C GLU A 106 8.07 -15.16 10.98
N ASN A 107 8.48 -14.57 9.86
CA ASN A 107 9.77 -14.86 9.22
C ASN A 107 10.96 -14.12 9.88
N ARG A 108 10.73 -13.42 11.00
CA ARG A 108 11.77 -12.68 11.71
C ARG A 108 12.67 -13.66 12.50
N PRO A 109 14.00 -13.61 12.32
CA PRO A 109 14.95 -14.38 13.10
C PRO A 109 14.69 -14.25 14.61
N TYR A 110 14.82 -15.38 15.31
CA TYR A 110 14.68 -15.45 16.75
C TYR A 110 15.70 -14.52 17.43
N ARG A 111 15.23 -13.83 18.47
CA ARG A 111 15.88 -12.71 19.16
C ARG A 111 17.37 -12.98 19.50
N HIS A 112 18.29 -12.45 18.68
CA HIS A 112 19.69 -12.26 19.07
C HIS A 112 19.96 -10.79 19.43
N GLY A 113 20.39 -10.53 20.67
CA GLY A 113 21.17 -9.33 21.00
C GLY A 113 20.51 -8.20 21.79
N GLY A 114 19.25 -8.32 22.24
CA GLY A 114 18.71 -7.48 23.32
C GLY A 114 18.76 -5.95 23.17
N LYS A 115 18.87 -5.37 21.96
CA LYS A 115 18.83 -3.90 21.76
C LYS A 115 18.03 -3.47 20.52
N LYS A 116 17.58 -2.21 20.59
CA LYS A 116 16.43 -1.54 19.96
C LYS A 116 16.30 -1.64 18.44
N SER A 117 15.06 -1.54 17.98
CA SER A 117 14.63 -1.53 16.58
C SER A 117 15.28 -0.41 15.76
N MET A 118 16.21 -0.77 14.89
CA MET A 118 16.40 -0.13 13.59
C MET A 118 16.92 -1.22 12.63
N SER A 119 16.20 -1.44 11.54
CA SER A 119 16.31 -2.60 10.64
C SER A 119 17.70 -2.73 10.03
N THR A 120 18.36 -3.87 10.24
CA THR A 120 19.57 -4.32 9.51
C THR A 120 19.23 -5.31 8.38
N TYR A 121 17.96 -5.42 7.97
CA TYR A 121 17.59 -6.26 6.83
C TYR A 121 17.97 -5.57 5.52
N PRO A 122 18.47 -6.31 4.51
CA PRO A 122 18.61 -5.77 3.17
C PRO A 122 17.23 -5.33 2.68
N LYS A 123 17.14 -4.10 2.16
CA LYS A 123 15.91 -3.60 1.56
C LYS A 123 15.55 -4.51 0.38
N LYS A 124 14.35 -5.09 0.41
CA LYS A 124 13.82 -5.81 -0.75
C LYS A 124 13.53 -4.83 -1.87
N LYS A 125 13.70 -5.29 -3.12
CA LYS A 125 13.54 -4.51 -4.35
C LYS A 125 12.29 -4.96 -5.10
N VAL A 126 11.45 -4.02 -5.55
CA VAL A 126 10.21 -4.29 -6.29
C VAL A 126 10.26 -3.67 -7.67
N TYR A 127 9.78 -4.41 -8.68
CA TYR A 127 9.53 -3.89 -10.02
C TYR A 127 8.04 -3.60 -10.22
N ILE A 128 7.70 -2.40 -10.70
CA ILE A 128 6.31 -2.04 -11.02
C ILE A 128 6.04 -2.32 -12.50
N ALA A 129 5.09 -3.21 -12.78
CA ALA A 129 4.70 -3.63 -14.12
C ALA A 129 3.31 -3.09 -14.48
N GLY A 130 3.09 -2.60 -15.71
CA GLY A 130 1.81 -2.02 -16.08
C GLY A 130 1.70 -1.55 -17.53
N PRO A 131 0.51 -1.08 -17.96
CA PRO A 131 0.35 -0.52 -19.29
C PRO A 131 1.03 0.86 -19.39
N ILE A 132 1.82 1.04 -20.46
CA ILE A 132 2.56 2.29 -20.76
C ILE A 132 2.14 2.83 -22.13
N LYS A 133 2.31 2.01 -23.17
CA LYS A 133 2.04 2.41 -24.56
C LYS A 133 0.55 2.64 -24.79
N GLY A 134 0.21 3.77 -25.41
CA GLY A 134 -1.17 4.12 -25.77
C GLY A 134 -2.00 4.73 -24.62
N ILE A 135 -1.38 5.01 -23.47
CA ILE A 135 -2.00 5.72 -22.34
C ILE A 135 -1.44 7.13 -22.26
N ALA A 136 -2.29 8.10 -21.91
CA ALA A 136 -1.88 9.50 -21.66
C ALA A 136 -0.72 9.55 -20.67
N ASP A 137 0.28 10.39 -20.97
CA ASP A 137 1.49 10.58 -20.16
C ASP A 137 2.18 9.26 -19.76
N LYS A 138 2.10 8.24 -20.62
CA LYS A 138 2.71 6.92 -20.39
C LYS A 138 2.27 6.24 -19.09
N ASN A 139 1.08 6.60 -18.59
CA ASN A 139 0.55 6.15 -17.30
C ASN A 139 1.42 6.56 -16.08
N GLU A 140 2.23 7.62 -16.22
CA GLU A 140 3.22 8.02 -15.20
C GLU A 140 2.62 8.19 -13.81
N TYR A 141 1.43 8.79 -13.71
CA TYR A 141 0.74 8.97 -12.44
C TYR A 141 0.61 7.66 -11.63
N LEU A 142 0.15 6.56 -12.26
CA LEU A 142 -0.02 5.29 -11.55
C LEU A 142 1.31 4.66 -11.14
N PHE A 143 2.34 4.78 -12.00
CA PHE A 143 3.69 4.31 -11.67
C PHE A 143 4.29 5.08 -10.49
N ARG A 144 4.15 6.41 -10.46
CA ARG A 144 4.63 7.26 -9.36
C ARG A 144 3.84 7.05 -8.06
N ALA A 145 2.53 6.83 -8.15
CA ALA A 145 1.70 6.50 -6.99
C ALA A 145 2.14 5.16 -6.36
N ALA A 146 2.32 4.12 -7.18
CA ALA A 146 2.83 2.82 -6.71
C ALA A 146 4.27 2.92 -6.18
N GLU A 147 5.12 3.75 -6.79
CA GLU A 147 6.47 4.03 -6.30
C GLU A 147 6.45 4.65 -4.90
N GLY A 148 5.62 5.68 -4.69
CA GLY A 148 5.45 6.31 -3.38
C GLY A 148 4.93 5.32 -2.33
N TYR A 149 3.95 4.49 -2.71
CA TYR A 149 3.42 3.43 -1.85
C TYR A 149 4.52 2.49 -1.38
N PHE A 150 5.28 1.86 -2.28
CA PHE A 150 6.33 0.92 -1.87
C PHE A 150 7.52 1.58 -1.15
N LYS A 151 7.92 2.79 -1.55
CA LYS A 151 8.96 3.53 -0.82
C LYS A 151 8.54 3.84 0.62
N SER A 152 7.26 4.10 0.88
CA SER A 152 6.75 4.34 2.25
C SER A 152 6.90 3.13 3.17
N PHE A 153 6.97 1.92 2.61
CA PHE A 153 7.26 0.67 3.33
C PHE A 153 8.75 0.29 3.35
N GLY A 154 9.62 1.14 2.81
CA GLY A 154 11.08 0.97 2.84
C GLY A 154 11.66 0.06 1.75
N PHE A 155 10.89 -0.26 0.71
CA PHE A 155 11.39 -1.01 -0.45
C PHE A 155 12.21 -0.12 -1.39
N ASP A 156 13.17 -0.73 -2.09
CA ASP A 156 13.79 -0.11 -3.26
C ASP A 156 12.91 -0.38 -4.48
N VAL A 157 12.56 0.64 -5.24
CA VAL A 157 11.55 0.54 -6.31
C VAL A 157 12.20 0.75 -7.68
N VAL A 158 11.86 -0.14 -8.62
CA VAL A 158 12.20 -0.02 -10.03
C VAL A 158 10.94 0.34 -10.81
N VAL A 159 11.01 1.47 -11.52
CA VAL A 159 9.95 1.98 -12.38
C VAL A 159 10.43 1.93 -13.84
N PRO A 160 9.74 1.23 -14.76
CA PRO A 160 10.16 1.12 -16.15
C PRO A 160 10.31 2.46 -16.88
N LEU A 161 9.57 3.49 -16.46
CA LEU A 161 9.67 4.84 -17.03
C LEU A 161 11.05 5.49 -16.81
N ASP A 162 11.81 5.02 -15.83
CA ASP A 162 13.15 5.52 -15.50
C ASP A 162 14.28 4.67 -16.12
N ILE A 163 13.94 3.58 -16.82
CA ILE A 163 14.91 2.65 -17.40
C ILE A 163 15.26 3.10 -18.82
N SER A 164 16.56 3.28 -19.06
CA SER A 164 17.09 3.53 -20.41
C SER A 164 17.05 2.25 -21.26
N PRO A 165 16.87 2.35 -22.59
CA PRO A 165 16.84 1.18 -23.45
C PRO A 165 18.16 0.40 -23.42
N TYR A 166 18.10 -0.88 -23.77
CA TYR A 166 19.30 -1.71 -23.92
C TYR A 166 20.17 -1.20 -25.07
N GLU A 167 21.37 -0.75 -24.73
CA GLU A 167 22.38 -0.24 -25.67
C GLU A 167 22.97 -1.36 -26.51
N HIS A 168 23.13 -1.10 -27.81
CA HIS A 168 23.80 -2.00 -28.74
C HIS A 168 24.31 -1.25 -29.97
N GLU A 169 25.31 -1.82 -30.64
CA GLU A 169 25.77 -1.31 -31.92
C GLU A 169 24.85 -1.77 -33.07
N GLY A 170 24.75 -0.95 -34.11
CA GLY A 170 23.98 -1.28 -35.32
C GLY A 170 22.46 -1.14 -35.18
N LEU A 171 21.72 -1.74 -36.12
CA LEU A 171 20.26 -1.63 -36.16
C LEU A 171 19.61 -2.37 -35.00
N CYS A 172 18.52 -1.79 -34.46
CA CYS A 172 17.70 -2.43 -33.43
C CYS A 172 17.23 -3.83 -33.85
N PRO A 173 17.49 -4.88 -33.04
CA PRO A 173 17.10 -6.24 -33.42
C PRO A 173 15.57 -6.41 -33.38
N GLY A 174 14.99 -6.89 -34.48
CA GLY A 174 13.58 -7.30 -34.60
C GLY A 174 12.64 -6.28 -35.27
N ASN A 175 11.40 -6.73 -35.53
CA ASN A 175 10.36 -5.97 -36.23
C ASN A 175 9.42 -5.21 -35.28
N THR A 176 9.88 -4.78 -34.12
CA THR A 176 9.02 -4.04 -33.18
C THR A 176 8.72 -2.63 -33.70
N SER A 177 7.51 -2.13 -33.46
CA SER A 177 7.10 -0.77 -33.83
C SER A 177 8.01 0.29 -33.19
N ASP A 178 8.18 1.42 -33.86
CA ASP A 178 9.02 2.53 -33.41
C ASP A 178 8.57 3.07 -32.04
N ALA A 179 9.54 3.48 -31.22
CA ALA A 179 9.31 4.04 -29.89
C ALA A 179 9.10 5.56 -29.97
N GLY A 180 8.10 6.01 -30.73
CA GLY A 180 7.80 7.44 -30.89
C GLY A 180 8.86 8.21 -31.69
N GLU A 181 8.48 9.41 -32.15
CA GLU A 181 9.13 10.20 -33.22
C GLU A 181 10.58 10.68 -32.96
N SER A 182 11.22 10.32 -31.85
CA SER A 182 12.56 10.82 -31.48
C SER A 182 13.58 9.78 -31.00
N ASN A 183 13.27 8.48 -30.94
CA ASN A 183 14.16 7.49 -30.30
C ASN A 183 15.00 6.67 -31.28
N VAL A 184 16.32 6.65 -31.00
CA VAL A 184 17.34 5.79 -31.64
C VAL A 184 17.07 4.29 -31.41
N HIS A 185 16.26 3.96 -30.40
CA HIS A 185 15.93 2.58 -30.00
C HIS A 185 14.44 2.23 -30.17
N LYS A 186 14.16 0.97 -30.55
CA LYS A 186 12.80 0.43 -30.70
C LYS A 186 12.28 -0.19 -29.41
N ALA A 187 10.97 -0.46 -29.34
CA ALA A 187 10.30 -1.03 -28.16
C ALA A 187 10.97 -2.31 -27.62
N GLY A 188 11.55 -3.15 -28.49
CA GLY A 188 12.30 -4.34 -28.06
C GLY A 188 13.55 -4.03 -27.23
N CYS A 189 14.21 -2.89 -27.43
CA CYS A 189 15.37 -2.50 -26.63
C CYS A 189 14.99 -2.04 -25.22
N PHE A 190 13.86 -1.35 -25.07
CA PHE A 190 13.29 -1.01 -23.75
C PHE A 190 12.93 -2.30 -22.99
N MET A 191 12.15 -3.18 -23.61
CA MET A 191 11.74 -4.46 -23.01
C MET A 191 12.91 -5.32 -22.54
N ARG A 192 14.04 -5.34 -23.28
CA ARG A 192 15.25 -6.07 -22.86
C ARG A 192 15.76 -5.56 -21.51
N ASN A 193 15.88 -4.25 -21.35
CA ASN A 193 16.43 -3.69 -20.12
C ASN A 193 15.40 -3.73 -18.98
N ASP A 194 14.11 -3.58 -19.30
CA ASP A 194 13.01 -3.78 -18.35
C ASP A 194 13.08 -5.19 -17.73
N ILE A 195 13.21 -6.24 -18.55
CA ILE A 195 13.37 -7.62 -18.07
C ILE A 195 14.65 -7.77 -17.23
N ILE A 196 15.79 -7.21 -17.67
CA ILE A 196 17.05 -7.29 -16.92
C ILE A 196 16.91 -6.67 -15.53
N GLU A 197 16.31 -5.49 -15.41
CA GLU A 197 16.11 -4.82 -14.13
C GLU A 197 15.04 -5.49 -13.27
N MET A 198 13.97 -6.00 -13.90
CA MET A 198 12.92 -6.78 -13.23
C MET A 198 13.48 -8.06 -12.61
N LEU A 199 14.35 -8.79 -13.32
CA LEU A 199 14.98 -10.02 -12.81
C LEU A 199 15.92 -9.79 -11.62
N LYS A 200 16.33 -8.54 -11.35
CA LYS A 200 17.11 -8.16 -10.16
C LYS A 200 16.22 -7.84 -8.95
N CYS A 201 14.90 -7.86 -9.10
CA CYS A 201 13.95 -7.55 -8.04
C CYS A 201 13.48 -8.81 -7.31
N ASP A 202 13.10 -8.66 -6.04
CA ASP A 202 12.61 -9.75 -5.20
C ASP A 202 11.16 -10.13 -5.54
N PHE A 203 10.37 -9.16 -6.02
CA PHE A 203 8.98 -9.36 -6.44
C PHE A 203 8.55 -8.31 -7.47
N ILE A 204 7.45 -8.59 -8.16
CA ILE A 204 6.81 -7.67 -9.11
C ILE A 204 5.43 -7.24 -8.63
N ALA A 205 5.08 -5.99 -8.90
CA ALA A 205 3.78 -5.41 -8.59
C ALA A 205 3.06 -5.02 -9.88
N MET A 206 1.93 -5.68 -10.16
CA MET A 206 1.15 -5.52 -11.39
C MET A 206 0.09 -4.43 -11.23
N LEU A 207 0.20 -3.33 -11.98
CA LEU A 207 -0.81 -2.29 -12.04
C LEU A 207 -2.08 -2.76 -12.77
N ARG A 208 -3.23 -2.20 -12.41
CA ARG A 208 -4.52 -2.47 -13.06
C ARG A 208 -4.44 -2.37 -14.58
N GLY A 209 -5.03 -3.36 -15.27
CA GLY A 209 -5.07 -3.43 -16.72
C GLY A 209 -3.79 -3.96 -17.36
N TRP A 210 -2.86 -4.50 -16.56
CA TRP A 210 -1.64 -5.15 -17.05
C TRP A 210 -1.93 -6.30 -18.03
N GLU A 211 -3.07 -6.98 -17.88
CA GLU A 211 -3.52 -8.09 -18.72
C GLU A 211 -3.67 -7.65 -20.17
N HIS A 212 -3.97 -6.37 -20.39
CA HIS A 212 -4.12 -5.78 -21.72
C HIS A 212 -2.80 -5.21 -22.27
N SER A 213 -1.78 -5.02 -21.43
CA SER A 213 -0.45 -4.56 -21.84
C SER A 213 0.40 -5.70 -22.39
N ALA A 214 0.84 -5.57 -23.65
CA ALA A 214 1.75 -6.55 -24.24
C ALA A 214 3.07 -6.68 -23.46
N GLY A 215 3.62 -5.56 -22.97
CA GLY A 215 4.84 -5.57 -22.16
C GLY A 215 4.64 -6.21 -20.79
N ALA A 216 3.60 -5.78 -20.06
CA ALA A 216 3.35 -6.30 -18.72
C ALA A 216 2.99 -7.79 -18.72
N ARG A 217 2.36 -8.31 -19.79
CA ARG A 217 2.17 -9.76 -19.95
C ARG A 217 3.49 -10.52 -20.11
N VAL A 218 4.47 -9.95 -20.81
CA VAL A 218 5.80 -10.56 -20.95
C VAL A 218 6.53 -10.56 -19.61
N GLU A 219 6.49 -9.45 -18.87
CA GLU A 219 7.03 -9.33 -17.51
C GLU A 219 6.39 -10.36 -16.57
N PHE A 220 5.06 -10.46 -16.57
CA PHE A 220 4.30 -11.44 -15.77
C PHE A 220 4.74 -12.88 -16.07
N LEU A 221 4.75 -13.28 -17.34
CA LEU A 221 5.12 -14.64 -17.73
C LEU A 221 6.59 -14.94 -17.39
N THR A 222 7.47 -13.95 -17.52
CA THR A 222 8.89 -14.08 -17.18
C THR A 222 9.06 -14.26 -15.67
N ALA A 223 8.42 -13.42 -14.86
CA ALA A 223 8.45 -13.54 -13.41
C ALA A 223 7.87 -14.87 -12.93
N GLN A 224 6.73 -15.29 -13.50
CA GLN A 224 6.11 -16.57 -13.19
C GLN A 224 7.05 -17.74 -13.51
N ALA A 225 7.69 -17.73 -14.69
CA ALA A 225 8.64 -18.76 -15.09
C ALA A 225 9.91 -18.79 -14.21
N CYS A 226 10.34 -17.62 -13.71
CA CYS A 226 11.50 -17.49 -12.82
C CYS A 226 11.18 -17.74 -11.34
N GLY A 227 9.90 -17.94 -10.98
CA GLY A 227 9.48 -18.10 -9.58
C GLY A 227 9.58 -16.80 -8.76
N ILE A 228 9.56 -15.65 -9.41
CA ILE A 228 9.52 -14.34 -8.75
C ILE A 228 8.10 -14.10 -8.25
N GLU A 229 7.96 -13.62 -7.01
CA GLU A 229 6.66 -13.34 -6.40
C GLU A 229 5.92 -12.24 -7.16
N ILE A 230 4.62 -12.42 -7.39
CA ILE A 230 3.76 -11.52 -8.17
C ILE A 230 2.61 -11.03 -7.29
N ILE A 231 2.47 -9.71 -7.19
CA ILE A 231 1.40 -9.05 -6.44
C ILE A 231 0.55 -8.22 -7.42
N SER A 232 -0.78 -8.35 -7.36
CA SER A 232 -1.69 -7.46 -8.09
C SER A 232 -2.01 -6.22 -7.26
N LEU A 233 -1.89 -5.04 -7.86
CA LEU A 233 -2.30 -3.77 -7.26
C LEU A 233 -3.66 -3.38 -7.81
N ASP A 234 -4.69 -3.85 -7.12
CA ASP A 234 -6.07 -3.42 -7.34
C ASP A 234 -6.33 -2.11 -6.58
N PHE A 235 -5.66 -1.04 -7.01
CA PHE A 235 -5.95 0.28 -6.48
C PHE A 235 -7.32 0.75 -7.02
N HIS A 236 -8.31 0.88 -6.14
CA HIS A 236 -9.44 1.80 -6.37
C HIS A 236 -8.92 3.25 -6.24
N ILE A 237 -8.16 3.73 -7.24
CA ILE A 237 -7.91 5.17 -7.40
C ILE A 237 -9.15 5.78 -8.05
N GLU A 238 -10.24 5.87 -7.29
CA GLU A 238 -11.39 6.70 -7.67
C GLU A 238 -11.33 8.09 -7.01
N LEU A 239 -10.43 8.37 -6.06
CA LEU A 239 -10.39 9.70 -5.42
C LEU A 239 -9.48 10.77 -6.06
N VAL A 240 -8.53 10.41 -6.93
CA VAL A 240 -7.57 11.42 -7.47
C VAL A 240 -7.89 11.83 -8.90
N GLY A 241 -8.47 10.94 -9.70
CA GLY A 241 -8.90 11.25 -11.07
C GLY A 241 -10.00 12.33 -11.12
N ASP A 242 -10.93 12.29 -10.17
CA ASP A 242 -12.01 13.27 -10.06
C ASP A 242 -11.50 14.61 -9.51
N MET A 243 -10.50 14.60 -8.63
CA MET A 243 -9.81 15.83 -8.19
C MET A 243 -9.05 16.51 -9.33
N ILE A 244 -8.37 15.76 -10.20
CA ILE A 244 -7.63 16.32 -11.34
C ILE A 244 -8.57 16.83 -12.44
N ARG A 245 -9.74 16.20 -12.64
CA ARG A 245 -10.79 16.74 -13.52
C ARG A 245 -11.38 18.03 -12.96
N ALA A 246 -11.66 18.07 -11.66
CA ALA A 246 -12.17 19.28 -10.99
C ALA A 246 -11.17 20.46 -11.05
N ILE A 247 -9.86 20.20 -11.01
CA ILE A 247 -8.82 21.23 -11.12
C ILE A 247 -8.59 21.72 -12.57
N LYS A 248 -8.94 20.90 -13.58
CA LYS A 248 -8.80 21.28 -15.00
C LYS A 248 -10.03 21.98 -15.57
N GLU A 249 -11.17 21.92 -14.88
CA GLU A 249 -12.44 22.55 -15.29
C GLU A 249 -12.79 23.81 -14.48
N THR A 250 -11.87 24.28 -13.63
CA THR A 250 -11.90 25.58 -12.92
C THR A 250 -10.75 26.47 -13.37
#